data_AF-A0A4P5VLV1-F1
#
_entry.id   AF-A0A4P5VLV1-F1
#
_cell.length_a   1.000
_cell.length_b   1.000
_cell.length_c   1.000
_cell.angle_alpha   90.00
_cell.angle_beta   90.00
_cell.angle_gamma   90.00
#
_symmetry.space_group_name_H-M   'P 1'
#
loop_
_entity.id
_entity.type
_entity.pdbx_description
1 polymer ?
#
loop_
_entity_poly.entity_id
_entity_poly.type
_entity_poly.pdbx_seq_one_letter_code
_entity_poly.pdbx_strand_id
1 'polypeptide(L)'
;MLQNGEGLNGVEWGNAWDLRDPSQPHTNWFVGDHPAIPRDCLRFLQHGDPLTGSGANGAIPSPAEPVSHLCLKWFQHHPDDDPAWGAAKPSSTGRTLSLLVAPGAFALTFRRGERQLDLVLEQAGDFVLWAEGLEHSWRVLAPSIVLTVRWSPLPLRAGV
;
A
#
# COMPACT_ATOMS: atom_id res chain seq x y z
N MET A 1 8.12 14.60 0.04
CA MET A 1 6.99 15.10 -0.80
C MET A 1 6.52 13.95 -1.69
N LEU A 2 5.20 13.79 -1.89
CA LEU A 2 4.65 12.74 -2.77
C LEU A 2 4.98 13.06 -4.23
N GLN A 3 5.45 12.05 -4.96
CA GLN A 3 5.77 12.13 -6.39
C GLN A 3 4.80 11.24 -7.18
N ASN A 4 4.47 11.66 -8.40
CA ASN A 4 3.55 10.96 -9.29
C ASN A 4 4.27 10.57 -10.59
N GLY A 5 3.99 9.36 -11.08
CA GLY A 5 4.61 8.86 -12.30
C GLY A 5 4.05 9.58 -13.53
N GLU A 6 4.77 10.57 -14.06
CA GLU A 6 4.35 11.24 -15.28
C GLU A 6 4.14 10.21 -16.40
N GLY A 7 2.90 10.15 -16.89
CA GLY A 7 2.51 9.21 -17.93
C GLY A 7 2.26 7.76 -17.50
N LEU A 8 2.51 7.40 -16.23
CA LEU A 8 2.08 6.15 -15.60
C LEU A 8 1.07 6.47 -14.50
N ASN A 9 -0.11 6.93 -14.93
CA ASN A 9 -1.22 7.24 -14.01
C ASN A 9 -1.48 6.06 -13.07
N GLY A 10 -1.53 6.38 -11.77
CA GLY A 10 -1.73 5.40 -10.71
C GLY A 10 -0.44 4.75 -10.20
N VAL A 11 0.73 5.38 -10.32
CA VAL A 11 1.92 5.08 -9.50
C VAL A 11 2.32 6.33 -8.72
N GLU A 12 2.44 6.21 -7.40
CA GLU A 12 2.79 7.31 -6.49
C GLU A 12 3.86 6.82 -5.51
N TRP A 13 4.86 7.64 -5.19
CA TRP A 13 5.92 7.25 -4.26
C TRP A 13 6.45 8.43 -3.46
N GLY A 14 7.19 8.12 -2.41
CA GLY A 14 7.86 9.11 -1.57
C GLY A 14 8.36 8.48 -0.29
N ASN A 15 8.74 9.32 0.67
CA ASN A 15 9.09 8.89 2.02
C ASN A 15 7.97 9.28 2.99
N ALA A 16 7.53 8.34 3.83
CA ALA A 16 6.45 8.56 4.79
C ALA A 16 6.76 9.69 5.80
N TRP A 17 8.04 9.88 6.14
CA TRP A 17 8.46 10.95 7.04
C TRP A 17 8.24 12.34 6.46
N ASP A 18 8.41 12.47 5.13
CA ASP A 18 8.24 13.74 4.43
C ASP A 18 6.78 14.15 4.22
N LEU A 19 5.83 13.26 4.51
CA LEU A 19 4.40 13.54 4.39
C LEU A 19 3.80 14.16 5.66
N ARG A 20 4.58 14.24 6.74
CA ARG A 20 4.13 14.82 7.99
C ARG A 20 3.86 16.32 7.83
N ASP A 21 2.69 16.77 8.24
CA ASP A 21 2.41 18.20 8.45
C ASP A 21 3.12 18.66 9.73
N PRO A 22 4.13 19.56 9.65
CA PRO A 22 4.86 20.03 10.82
C PRO A 22 3.99 20.90 11.75
N SER A 23 2.82 21.36 11.30
CA SER A 23 1.90 22.22 12.04
C SER A 23 0.83 21.46 12.84
N GLN A 24 0.71 20.13 12.66
CA GLN A 24 -0.29 19.32 13.36
C GLN A 24 0.31 18.27 14.30
N PRO A 25 -0.31 18.02 15.47
CA PRO A 25 0.14 17.00 16.41
C PRO A 25 -0.19 15.59 15.88
N HIS A 26 0.75 15.03 15.13
CA HIS A 26 0.93 13.61 14.82
C HIS A 26 -0.34 12.83 14.44
N THR A 27 -0.81 13.03 13.22
CA THR A 27 -1.59 12.03 12.50
C THR A 27 -0.82 11.63 11.25
N ASN A 28 0.13 10.70 11.38
CA ASN A 28 0.89 10.13 10.25
C ASN A 28 0.03 9.14 9.44
N TRP A 29 -1.22 9.51 9.14
CA TRP A 29 -2.08 8.71 8.30
C TRP A 29 -1.72 8.99 6.84
N PHE A 30 -1.07 8.00 6.23
CA PHE A 30 -0.89 7.96 4.80
C PHE A 30 -2.20 7.43 4.17
N VAL A 31 -2.88 8.28 3.40
CA VAL A 31 -3.86 7.85 2.38
C VAL A 31 -3.61 8.67 1.13
N GLY A 32 -3.24 7.98 0.04
CA GLY A 32 -3.06 8.62 -1.27
C GLY A 32 -4.38 9.21 -1.77
N ASP A 33 -4.36 10.48 -2.17
CA ASP A 33 -5.47 11.15 -2.83
C ASP A 33 -5.40 10.83 -4.33
N HIS A 34 -6.02 9.73 -4.73
CA HIS A 34 -6.20 9.36 -6.14
C HIS A 34 -7.68 9.40 -6.47
N PRO A 35 -8.14 9.96 -7.61
CA PRO A 35 -9.56 9.99 -8.01
C PRO A 35 -10.21 8.60 -8.18
N ALA A 36 -9.42 7.53 -8.08
CA ALA A 36 -9.91 6.15 -8.06
C ALA A 36 -10.12 5.65 -6.63
N ILE A 37 -9.33 6.13 -5.64
CA ILE A 37 -9.50 5.85 -4.22
C ILE A 37 -10.55 6.82 -3.69
N PRO A 38 -11.80 6.37 -3.47
CA PRO A 38 -12.81 7.27 -2.95
C PRO A 38 -12.38 7.75 -1.56
N ARG A 39 -12.68 9.02 -1.24
CA ARG A 39 -12.42 9.60 0.09
C ARG A 39 -13.02 8.75 1.22
N ASP A 40 -14.00 7.93 0.89
CA ASP A 40 -14.76 7.02 1.73
C ASP A 40 -13.92 5.81 2.20
N CYS A 41 -12.79 5.51 1.55
CA CYS A 41 -11.82 4.53 2.03
C CYS A 41 -10.91 5.08 3.14
N LEU A 42 -10.98 6.39 3.43
CA LEU A 42 -10.43 6.99 4.65
C LEU A 42 -11.39 6.73 5.82
N ARG A 43 -11.22 5.63 6.54
CA ARG A 43 -11.65 5.63 7.95
C ARG A 43 -10.53 6.28 8.74
N PHE A 44 -10.71 7.55 9.09
CA PHE A 44 -10.05 8.06 10.29
C PHE A 44 -10.43 7.10 11.43
N LEU A 45 -9.45 6.40 12.01
CA LEU A 45 -9.64 5.83 13.34
C LEU A 45 -9.71 7.02 14.30
N GLN A 46 -10.88 7.66 14.37
CA GLN A 46 -11.22 8.50 15.50
C GLN A 46 -11.22 7.62 16.74
N HIS A 47 -10.63 8.12 17.83
CA HIS A 47 -10.82 7.54 19.16
C HIS A 47 -12.32 7.41 19.41
N GLY A 48 -12.87 6.18 19.32
CA GLY A 48 -14.27 5.89 19.64
C GLY A 48 -15.14 5.17 18.60
N ASP A 49 -14.59 4.51 17.57
CA ASP A 49 -15.38 3.67 16.65
C ASP A 49 -15.42 2.17 17.10
N PRO A 50 -16.42 1.38 16.73
CA PRO A 50 -17.45 0.80 17.58
C PRO A 50 -17.10 -0.60 18.12
N LEU A 51 -15.83 -0.87 18.46
CA LEU A 51 -15.47 -2.10 19.17
C LEU A 51 -15.90 -2.09 20.64
N THR A 52 -16.43 -0.97 21.15
CA THR A 52 -17.15 -0.92 22.43
C THR A 52 -18.65 -1.10 22.20
N GLY A 53 -19.05 -2.25 21.67
CA GLY A 53 -20.42 -2.72 21.84
C GLY A 53 -20.63 -2.95 23.34
N SER A 54 -21.50 -2.15 23.97
CA SER A 54 -21.96 -2.41 25.32
C SER A 54 -22.54 -3.82 25.34
N GLY A 55 -22.00 -4.69 26.20
CA GLY A 55 -22.62 -5.94 26.53
C GLY A 55 -24.01 -5.68 27.10
N ALA A 56 -25.02 -5.98 26.31
CA ALA A 56 -26.37 -6.24 26.79
C ALA A 56 -26.94 -7.34 25.90
N ASN A 57 -27.14 -8.51 26.51
CA ASN A 57 -27.69 -9.76 25.96
C ASN A 57 -26.61 -10.70 25.41
N GLY A 58 -26.40 -11.78 26.16
CA GLY A 58 -25.43 -12.85 25.91
C GLY A 58 -25.72 -13.68 24.66
N ALA A 59 -25.61 -13.05 23.49
CA ALA A 59 -25.44 -13.76 22.24
C ALA A 59 -24.01 -14.31 22.18
N ILE A 60 -23.91 -15.62 21.97
CA ILE A 60 -22.65 -16.29 21.59
C ILE A 60 -22.04 -15.48 20.44
N PRO A 61 -20.74 -15.10 20.49
CA PRO A 61 -20.12 -14.40 19.37
C PRO A 61 -20.24 -15.27 18.12
N SER A 62 -20.88 -14.75 17.07
CA SER A 62 -20.72 -15.30 15.72
C SER A 62 -19.22 -15.47 15.46
N PRO A 63 -18.75 -16.55 14.82
CA PRO A 63 -17.34 -16.64 14.43
C PRO A 63 -16.99 -15.35 13.69
N ALA A 64 -16.00 -14.62 14.21
CA ALA A 64 -15.63 -13.30 13.70
C ALA A 64 -15.45 -13.42 12.18
N GLU A 65 -16.17 -12.60 11.42
CA GLU A 65 -16.02 -12.59 9.96
C GLU A 65 -14.53 -12.36 9.65
N PRO A 66 -13.89 -13.22 8.84
CA PRO A 66 -12.50 -13.04 8.49
C PRO A 66 -12.32 -11.69 7.79
N VAL A 67 -11.17 -11.04 8.04
CA VAL A 67 -10.79 -9.82 7.32
C VAL A 67 -10.77 -10.13 5.82
N SER A 68 -11.68 -9.53 5.07
CA SER A 68 -11.83 -9.70 3.63
C SER A 68 -11.28 -8.48 2.88
N HIS A 69 -10.95 -8.64 1.60
CA HIS A 69 -10.48 -7.58 0.69
C HIS A 69 -9.11 -6.93 1.01
N LEU A 70 -8.45 -7.33 2.10
CA LEU A 70 -7.11 -6.89 2.48
C LEU A 70 -6.15 -8.09 2.48
N CYS A 71 -4.99 -7.90 1.87
CA CYS A 71 -3.88 -8.85 1.93
C CYS A 71 -2.64 -8.12 2.43
N LEU A 72 -1.90 -8.75 3.33
CA LEU A 72 -0.67 -8.20 3.88
C LEU A 72 0.42 -9.27 3.88
N LYS A 73 1.63 -8.86 3.56
CA LYS A 73 2.82 -9.68 3.72
C LYS A 73 4.02 -8.82 4.11
N TRP A 74 4.92 -9.37 4.91
CA TRP A 74 6.26 -8.82 5.09
C TRP A 74 7.28 -9.88 4.71
N PHE A 75 8.34 -9.47 4.02
CA PHE A 75 9.42 -10.35 3.64
C PHE A 75 10.76 -9.64 3.79
N GLN A 76 11.76 -10.42 4.22
CA GLN A 76 13.15 -10.04 4.08
C GLN A 76 13.63 -10.53 2.73
N HIS A 77 14.21 -9.62 1.97
CA HIS A 77 14.69 -9.81 0.62
C HIS A 77 16.21 -9.71 0.59
N HIS A 78 16.88 -10.61 -0.14
CA HIS A 78 18.33 -10.60 -0.33
C HIS A 78 18.70 -10.48 -1.82
N PRO A 79 19.87 -9.89 -2.17
CA PRO A 79 20.36 -9.91 -3.55
C PRO A 79 20.49 -11.32 -4.18
N ASP A 80 20.58 -12.36 -3.34
CA ASP A 80 20.64 -13.76 -3.78
C ASP A 80 19.26 -14.42 -3.95
N ASP A 81 18.16 -13.67 -3.73
CA ASP A 81 16.81 -14.14 -4.02
C ASP A 81 16.69 -14.53 -5.50
N ASP A 82 15.91 -15.58 -5.79
CA ASP A 82 15.68 -16.01 -7.17
C ASP A 82 15.06 -14.87 -7.99
N PRO A 83 15.73 -14.39 -9.07
CA PRO A 83 15.24 -13.27 -9.86
C PRO A 83 13.89 -13.56 -10.53
N ALA A 84 13.50 -14.83 -10.70
CA ALA A 84 12.20 -15.20 -11.23
C ALA A 84 11.04 -14.75 -10.31
N TRP A 85 11.26 -14.67 -9.00
CA TRP A 85 10.25 -14.17 -8.04
C TRP A 85 9.95 -12.68 -8.23
N GLY A 86 10.94 -11.96 -8.78
CA GLY A 86 10.90 -10.56 -9.15
C GLY A 86 10.25 -10.29 -10.50
N ALA A 87 10.49 -11.16 -11.49
CA ALA A 87 10.25 -10.89 -12.90
C ALA A 87 8.87 -11.32 -13.43
N ALA A 88 8.29 -12.40 -12.90
CA ALA A 88 7.07 -13.00 -13.46
C ALA A 88 5.86 -12.74 -12.55
N LYS A 89 5.17 -11.62 -12.76
CA LYS A 89 3.95 -11.29 -12.02
C LYS A 89 2.80 -10.92 -12.93
N PRO A 90 1.58 -11.42 -12.66
CA PRO A 90 0.39 -10.88 -13.28
C PRO A 90 0.24 -9.40 -12.92
N SER A 91 -0.43 -8.64 -13.79
CA SER A 91 -0.85 -7.29 -13.48
C SER A 91 -1.67 -7.26 -12.19
N SER A 92 -1.53 -6.17 -11.45
CA SER A 92 -2.17 -6.04 -10.14
C SER A 92 -3.70 -6.07 -10.28
N THR A 93 -4.38 -6.93 -9.53
CA THR A 93 -5.86 -7.06 -9.52
C THR A 93 -6.54 -6.10 -8.53
N GLY A 94 -5.77 -5.26 -7.87
CA GLY A 94 -6.22 -4.28 -6.89
C GLY A 94 -5.12 -3.26 -6.65
N ARG A 95 -5.30 -2.41 -5.64
CA ARG A 95 -4.29 -1.42 -5.25
C ARG A 95 -3.26 -2.06 -4.37
N THR A 96 -2.01 -1.65 -4.53
CA THR A 96 -0.91 -2.20 -3.75
C THR A 96 -0.02 -1.08 -3.23
N LEU A 97 0.50 -1.27 -2.03
CA LEU A 97 1.52 -0.47 -1.37
C LEU A 97 2.70 -1.38 -1.06
N SER A 98 3.92 -0.96 -1.41
CA SER A 98 5.15 -1.51 -0.86
C SER A 98 5.88 -0.43 -0.07
N LEU A 99 6.29 -0.77 1.15
CA LEU A 99 6.99 0.11 2.08
C LEU A 99 8.31 -0.56 2.49
N LEU A 100 9.40 0.19 2.39
CA LEU A 100 10.69 -0.19 2.93
C LEU A 100 10.72 0.12 4.44
N VAL A 101 10.80 -0.93 5.26
CA VAL A 101 10.65 -0.83 6.73
C VAL A 101 11.96 -0.43 7.41
N ALA A 102 13.10 -0.82 6.84
CA ALA A 102 14.44 -0.54 7.32
C ALA A 102 15.34 -0.16 6.15
N PRO A 103 16.47 0.55 6.36
CA PRO A 103 17.39 0.92 5.28
C PRO A 103 17.76 -0.30 4.42
N GLY A 104 17.83 -0.09 3.10
CA GLY A 104 18.02 -1.15 2.13
C GLY A 104 18.15 -0.56 0.73
N ALA A 105 17.95 -1.38 -0.30
CA ALA A 105 17.84 -0.92 -1.68
C ALA A 105 16.99 -1.91 -2.47
N PHE A 106 15.71 -1.56 -2.64
CA PHE A 106 14.72 -2.40 -3.29
C PHE A 106 14.18 -1.68 -4.52
N ALA A 107 14.51 -2.19 -5.71
CA ALA A 107 14.12 -1.54 -6.95
C ALA A 107 12.85 -2.17 -7.53
N LEU A 108 11.93 -1.33 -7.95
CA LEU A 108 10.69 -1.71 -8.62
C LEU A 108 10.65 -1.11 -10.02
N THR A 109 10.11 -1.88 -10.95
CA THR A 109 9.80 -1.41 -12.30
C THR A 109 8.31 -1.55 -12.54
N PHE A 110 7.68 -0.51 -13.05
CA PHE A 110 6.28 -0.47 -13.42
C PHE A 110 6.13 -0.25 -14.92
N ARG A 111 5.16 -0.93 -15.55
CA ARG A 111 4.89 -0.80 -16.99
C ARG A 111 3.41 -0.67 -17.30
N ARG A 112 3.11 0.10 -18.34
CA ARG A 112 1.79 0.20 -18.98
C ARG A 112 1.99 0.47 -20.48
N GLY A 113 1.74 -0.55 -21.31
CA GLY A 113 2.07 -0.46 -22.73
C GLY A 113 3.56 -0.17 -22.92
N GLU A 114 3.89 0.85 -23.70
CA GLU A 114 5.29 1.24 -23.97
C GLU A 114 5.94 2.08 -22.86
N ARG A 115 5.19 2.46 -21.81
CA ARG A 115 5.69 3.32 -20.74
C ARG A 115 6.28 2.50 -19.61
N GLN A 116 7.39 2.99 -19.05
CA GLN A 116 8.11 2.37 -17.94
C GLN A 116 8.49 3.42 -16.89
N LEU A 117 8.42 3.04 -15.62
CA LEU A 117 8.97 3.79 -14.48
C LEU A 117 9.79 2.85 -13.62
N ASP A 118 11.04 3.23 -13.37
CA ASP A 118 11.94 2.54 -12.46
C ASP A 118 12.12 3.37 -11.19
N LEU A 119 11.95 2.73 -10.04
CA LEU A 119 12.08 3.34 -8.71
C LEU A 119 13.00 2.50 -7.84
N VAL A 120 13.71 3.14 -6.92
CA VAL A 120 14.47 2.46 -5.87
C VAL A 120 14.02 3.03 -4.53
N LEU A 121 13.61 2.14 -3.62
CA LEU A 121 13.37 2.46 -2.22
C LEU A 121 14.67 2.21 -1.47
N GLU A 122 15.21 3.24 -0.79
CA GLU A 122 16.54 3.17 -0.17
C GLU A 122 16.53 3.58 1.31
N GLN A 123 15.62 4.46 1.69
CA GLN A 123 15.47 4.97 3.04
C GLN A 123 14.29 4.29 3.75
N ALA A 124 14.44 4.04 5.05
CA ALA A 124 13.31 3.57 5.85
C ALA A 124 12.14 4.56 5.73
N GLY A 125 10.94 4.06 5.48
CA GLY A 125 9.78 4.88 5.19
C GLY A 125 9.56 5.17 3.70
N ASP A 126 10.50 4.85 2.82
CA ASP A 126 10.28 4.93 1.37
C ASP A 126 9.18 3.96 0.97
N PHE A 127 8.24 4.44 0.17
CA PHE A 127 7.10 3.65 -0.27
C PHE A 127 6.76 3.92 -1.72
N VAL A 128 6.07 2.97 -2.32
CA VAL A 128 5.38 3.13 -3.61
C VAL A 128 3.99 2.52 -3.54
N LEU A 129 3.03 3.23 -4.11
CA LEU A 129 1.67 2.80 -4.37
C LEU A 129 1.45 2.63 -5.84
N TRP A 130 0.60 1.66 -6.17
CA TRP A 130 0.13 1.54 -7.52
C TRP A 130 -1.29 0.98 -7.64
N ALA A 131 -1.96 1.43 -8.68
CA ALA A 131 -3.31 1.03 -9.05
C ALA A 131 -3.34 -0.36 -9.72
N GLU A 132 -4.55 -0.87 -9.92
CA GLU A 132 -4.77 -2.09 -10.68
C GLU A 132 -4.35 -1.96 -12.16
N GLY A 133 -4.14 -3.11 -12.79
CA GLY A 133 -3.80 -3.22 -14.21
C GLY A 133 -2.33 -2.89 -14.55
N LEU A 134 -1.52 -2.47 -13.57
CA LEU A 134 -0.10 -2.24 -13.78
C LEU A 134 0.71 -3.54 -13.70
N GLU A 135 1.51 -3.75 -14.74
CA GLU A 135 2.61 -4.71 -14.73
C GLU A 135 3.70 -4.17 -13.81
N HIS A 136 4.26 -5.06 -12.98
CA HIS A 136 5.31 -4.69 -12.05
C HIS A 136 6.29 -5.83 -11.82
N SER A 137 7.55 -5.46 -11.63
CA SER A 137 8.63 -6.36 -11.24
C SER A 137 9.47 -5.74 -10.14
N TRP A 138 10.25 -6.56 -9.42
CA TRP A 138 11.18 -6.07 -8.41
C TRP A 138 12.54 -6.76 -8.51
N ARG A 139 13.57 -6.10 -8.01
CA ARG A 139 14.92 -6.64 -7.80
C ARG A 139 15.49 -6.08 -6.50
N VAL A 140 16.36 -6.85 -5.87
CA VAL A 140 16.97 -6.49 -4.58
C VAL A 140 18.40 -6.07 -4.86
N LEU A 141 18.73 -4.82 -4.55
CA LEU A 141 20.08 -4.28 -4.72
C LEU A 141 20.89 -4.37 -3.42
N ALA A 142 20.21 -4.31 -2.27
CA ALA A 142 20.77 -4.56 -0.94
C ALA A 142 19.73 -5.23 -0.05
N PRO A 143 20.13 -5.95 1.02
CA PRO A 143 19.19 -6.58 1.96
C PRO A 143 18.10 -5.60 2.40
N SER A 144 16.84 -5.99 2.21
CA SER A 144 15.70 -5.09 2.37
C SER A 144 14.54 -5.79 3.09
N ILE A 145 13.87 -5.08 4.00
CA ILE A 145 12.62 -5.57 4.61
C ILE A 145 11.47 -4.79 4.01
N VAL A 146 10.60 -5.48 3.26
CA VAL A 146 9.49 -4.85 2.55
C VAL A 146 8.16 -5.34 3.12
N LEU A 147 7.34 -4.40 3.59
CA LEU A 147 5.93 -4.61 3.89
C LEU A 147 5.13 -4.35 2.62
N THR A 148 4.32 -5.31 2.18
CA THR A 148 3.41 -5.14 1.06
C THR A 148 1.97 -5.32 1.52
N VAL A 149 1.14 -4.34 1.21
CA VAL A 149 -0.30 -4.34 1.44
C VAL A 149 -1.00 -4.29 0.10
N ARG A 150 -1.97 -5.17 -0.13
CA ARG A 150 -2.86 -5.13 -1.29
C ARG A 150 -4.30 -5.07 -0.83
N TRP A 151 -5.11 -4.27 -1.49
CA TRP A 151 -6.53 -4.23 -1.22
C TRP A 151 -7.34 -4.05 -2.49
N SER A 152 -8.54 -4.62 -2.47
CA SER A 152 -9.55 -4.39 -3.50
C SER A 152 -10.53 -3.36 -2.96
N PRO A 153 -10.65 -2.18 -3.59
CA PRO A 153 -11.66 -1.21 -3.18
C PRO A 153 -13.05 -1.83 -3.29
N LEU A 154 -13.86 -1.62 -2.25
CA LEU A 154 -15.28 -1.93 -2.33
C LEU A 154 -15.94 -0.96 -3.32
N PRO A 155 -17.00 -1.37 -4.03
CA PRO A 155 -17.80 -0.45 -4.81
C PRO A 155 -18.24 0.72 -3.93
N LEU A 156 -18.14 1.94 -4.46
CA LEU A 156 -18.81 3.09 -3.87
C LEU A 156 -20.30 2.74 -3.71
N ARG A 157 -20.83 2.86 -2.49
CA ARG A 157 -22.28 2.70 -2.29
C ARG A 157 -22.97 3.78 -3.10
N ALA A 158 -23.75 3.38 -4.11
CA ALA A 158 -24.59 4.29 -4.84
C ALA A 158 -25.73 4.77 -3.92
N GLY A 159 -25.69 6.04 -3.53
CA GLY A 159 -26.81 6.77 -2.93
C GLY A 159 -26.98 6.61 -1.41
N VAL A 160 -26.77 7.73 -0.71
CA VAL A 160 -27.64 8.20 0.38
C VAL A 160 -27.95 9.65 0.10
#